data_AF-A0A971LG96-F1
#
_entry.id   AF-A0A971LG96-F1
#
_cell.length_a   1.000
_cell.length_b   1.000
_cell.length_c   1.000
_cell.angle_alpha   90.00
_cell.angle_beta   90.00
_cell.angle_gamma   90.00
#
_symmetry.space_group_name_H-M   'P 1'
#
loop_
_entity.id
_entity.type
_entity.pdbx_description
1 polymer ?
#
loop_
_entity_poly.entity_id
_entity_poly.type
_entity_poly.pdbx_seq_one_letter_code
_entity_poly.pdbx_strand_id
1 'polypeptide(L)'
;MGGFKSAIGRTLKGAAMSYQRYPAAMVAATALATITSIRIADNSLLASGQFDRWQFVFALTALISLAWSGWLYSREDPKRSELLSLAGLIAIVPLFLLIRPVNGRIPFLTSSRAMATGAIAIIVLLLAISRSSEKTDFNKRFFMLHKAFFIALLYMLVVMGGLNFTAAAVETLLYSDMSSDVYQYLTTWSAFLGFAFFLGNLPDLKRSAPFDAVHISQKQPRFIEVLFTFVMIPIVLALSFVLLLWALRMLISRSWPDFAQLASIFSGYIILGTWLTIMVADSAHGLAKFFRRAYPVLAIIFLAVEAVAIFRQIDRFGIRGGEYAAAVVLLFGISSAVYFLIKPIRLNHLSAWTAAVLILISVLPLTGFSDVTLNSQLSRLNEVLERYGMLQGDTIKPADKNNIPAKEDQVLITEAVSYLTGLDRYEEMPTWFPQEERIYQDFAKTFGFEQRWDYQDEDIFST
;
A
#
# COMPACT_ATOMS: atom_id res chain seq x y z
N MET A 1 6.25 -33.51 28.00
CA MET A 1 6.18 -32.15 28.59
C MET A 1 7.43 -31.29 28.36
N GLY A 2 8.66 -31.84 28.32
CA GLY A 2 9.89 -31.04 28.12
C GLY A 2 9.98 -30.32 26.77
N GLY A 3 9.53 -30.95 25.68
CA GLY A 3 9.50 -30.35 24.34
C GLY A 3 8.59 -29.12 24.26
N PHE A 4 7.39 -29.20 24.84
CA PHE A 4 6.39 -28.11 24.85
C PHE A 4 6.86 -26.90 25.66
N LYS A 5 7.37 -27.11 26.88
CA LYS A 5 7.97 -26.04 27.69
C LYS A 5 9.18 -25.40 26.99
N SER A 6 10.01 -26.20 26.32
CA SER A 6 11.15 -25.68 25.55
C SER A 6 10.73 -24.88 24.31
N ALA A 7 9.58 -25.21 23.70
CA ALA A 7 9.06 -24.54 22.52
C ALA A 7 8.46 -23.18 22.90
N ILE A 8 7.62 -23.14 23.93
CA ILE A 8 7.06 -21.90 24.50
C ILE A 8 8.16 -20.99 25.05
N GLY A 9 9.13 -21.56 25.77
CA GLY A 9 10.27 -20.80 26.28
C GLY A 9 11.09 -20.16 25.16
N ARG A 10 11.25 -20.83 24.01
CA ARG A 10 11.95 -20.28 22.85
C ARG A 10 11.18 -19.17 22.15
N THR A 11 9.86 -19.29 21.98
CA THR A 11 9.03 -18.25 21.36
C THR A 11 8.89 -17.00 22.25
N LEU A 12 8.65 -17.17 23.56
CA LEU A 12 8.60 -16.05 24.50
C LEU A 12 9.96 -15.36 24.65
N LYS A 13 11.05 -16.13 24.64
CA LYS A 13 12.40 -15.57 24.58
C LYS A 13 12.63 -14.80 23.27
N GLY A 14 12.06 -15.23 22.15
CA GLY A 14 12.05 -14.50 20.88
C GLY A 14 11.44 -13.10 20.99
N ALA A 15 10.24 -12.99 21.57
CA ALA A 15 9.58 -11.71 21.80
C ALA A 15 10.32 -10.82 22.81
N ALA A 16 10.87 -11.39 23.89
CA ALA A 16 11.70 -10.66 24.85
C ALA A 16 13.02 -10.18 24.23
N MET A 17 13.62 -10.96 23.32
CA MET A 17 14.80 -10.56 22.55
C MET A 17 14.50 -9.43 21.55
N SER A 18 13.25 -9.20 21.17
CA SER A 18 12.87 -8.07 20.30
C SER A 18 13.16 -6.72 20.97
N TYR A 19 12.94 -6.59 22.28
CA TYR A 19 13.29 -5.38 23.03
C TYR A 19 14.80 -5.15 23.09
N GLN A 20 15.59 -6.22 23.16
CA GLN A 20 17.06 -6.12 23.16
C GLN A 20 17.63 -5.83 21.76
N ARG A 21 16.95 -6.27 20.70
CA ARG A 21 17.42 -6.11 19.32
C ARG A 21 16.94 -4.82 18.66
N TYR A 22 15.69 -4.42 18.91
CA TYR A 22 15.03 -3.29 18.27
C TYR A 22 14.30 -2.42 19.31
N PRO A 23 15.01 -1.83 20.28
CA PRO A 23 14.40 -1.14 21.42
C PRO A 23 13.50 0.02 20.98
N ALA A 24 13.95 0.89 20.06
CA ALA A 24 13.15 2.01 19.57
C ALA A 24 11.84 1.58 18.90
N ALA A 25 11.90 0.55 18.04
CA ALA A 25 10.72 0.04 17.35
C ALA A 25 9.71 -0.57 18.34
N MET A 26 10.21 -1.32 19.34
CA MET A 26 9.38 -1.89 20.40
C MET A 26 8.76 -0.81 21.30
N VAL A 27 9.52 0.22 21.70
CA VAL A 27 8.99 1.35 22.49
C VAL A 27 7.87 2.06 21.74
N ALA A 28 8.04 2.34 20.45
CA ALA A 28 7.01 2.94 19.63
C ALA A 28 5.77 2.03 19.49
N ALA A 29 5.96 0.72 19.29
CA ALA A 29 4.86 -0.24 19.21
C ALA A 29 4.09 -0.39 20.54
N THR A 30 4.79 -0.33 21.67
CA THR A 30 4.15 -0.31 23.00
C THR A 30 3.35 0.97 23.18
N ALA A 31 3.91 2.13 22.82
CA ALA A 31 3.19 3.40 22.87
C ALA A 31 1.93 3.38 21.98
N LEU A 32 2.00 2.74 20.80
CA LEU A 32 0.85 2.51 19.92
C LEU A 32 -0.24 1.64 20.59
N ALA A 33 0.15 0.54 21.22
CA ALA A 33 -0.78 -0.33 21.94
C ALA A 33 -1.42 0.39 23.14
N THR A 34 -0.63 1.17 23.88
CA THR A 34 -1.09 1.97 25.01
C THR A 34 -2.06 3.07 24.57
N ILE A 35 -1.73 3.86 23.54
CA ILE A 35 -2.63 4.93 23.07
C ILE A 35 -3.94 4.36 22.52
N THR A 36 -3.88 3.20 21.87
CA THR A 36 -5.08 2.49 21.40
C THR A 36 -5.91 1.99 22.57
N SER A 37 -5.28 1.49 23.64
CA SER A 37 -5.97 1.11 24.88
C SER A 37 -6.64 2.31 25.55
N ILE A 38 -5.96 3.45 25.62
CA ILE A 38 -6.53 4.70 26.16
C ILE A 38 -7.72 5.16 25.31
N ARG A 39 -7.63 5.07 23.98
CA ARG A 39 -8.73 5.38 23.06
C ARG A 39 -9.95 4.49 23.28
N ILE A 40 -9.75 3.20 23.58
CA ILE A 40 -10.84 2.27 23.88
C ILE A 40 -11.51 2.66 25.22
N ALA A 41 -10.72 3.08 26.22
CA ALA A 41 -11.24 3.49 27.52
C ALA A 41 -11.96 4.85 27.51
N ASP A 42 -11.50 5.78 26.66
CA ASP A 42 -11.94 7.16 26.66
C ASP A 42 -12.28 7.66 25.24
N ASN A 43 -13.58 7.88 25.02
CA ASN A 43 -14.11 8.40 23.76
C ASN A 43 -14.06 9.93 23.65
N SER A 44 -13.67 10.65 24.71
CA SER A 44 -13.77 12.13 24.75
C SER A 44 -12.89 12.85 23.72
N LEU A 45 -11.73 12.27 23.38
CA LEU A 45 -10.79 12.85 22.41
C LEU A 45 -11.04 12.37 20.97
N LEU A 46 -12.03 11.49 20.72
CA LEU A 46 -12.35 11.01 19.37
C LEU A 46 -12.73 12.16 18.43
N ALA A 47 -13.48 13.15 18.93
CA ALA A 47 -13.93 14.31 18.15
C ALA A 47 -12.76 15.19 17.64
N SER A 48 -11.58 15.09 18.26
CA SER A 48 -10.41 15.92 17.93
C SER A 48 -9.47 15.30 16.89
N GLY A 49 -9.64 14.01 16.54
CA GLY A 49 -8.72 13.28 15.66
C GLY A 49 -7.31 13.07 16.21
N GLN A 50 -7.06 13.43 17.48
CA GLN A 50 -5.71 13.36 18.08
C GLN A 50 -5.27 11.93 18.36
N PHE A 51 -6.20 11.00 18.66
CA PHE A 51 -5.85 9.58 18.80
C PHE A 51 -5.35 9.00 17.48
N ASP A 52 -6.04 9.28 16.37
CA ASP A 52 -5.62 8.81 15.04
C ASP A 52 -4.23 9.36 14.70
N ARG A 53 -3.98 10.64 14.99
CA ARG A 53 -2.65 11.26 14.84
C ARG A 53 -1.56 10.47 15.58
N TRP A 54 -1.74 10.25 16.89
CA TRP A 54 -0.75 9.53 17.69
C TRP A 54 -0.56 8.08 17.23
N GLN A 55 -1.64 7.41 16.79
CA GLN A 55 -1.56 6.07 16.23
C GLN A 55 -0.70 6.05 14.96
N PHE A 56 -0.91 6.99 14.03
CA PHE A 56 -0.05 7.13 12.84
C PHE A 56 1.41 7.43 13.20
N VAL A 57 1.64 8.37 14.13
CA VAL A 57 3.00 8.75 14.57
C VAL A 57 3.75 7.55 15.15
N PHE A 58 3.15 6.79 16.06
CA PHE A 58 3.81 5.65 16.69
C PHE A 58 3.98 4.47 15.72
N ALA A 59 3.00 4.19 14.86
CA ALA A 59 3.13 3.15 13.83
C ALA A 59 4.28 3.44 12.87
N LEU A 60 4.39 4.66 12.36
CA LEU A 60 5.49 5.07 11.48
C LEU A 60 6.83 5.13 12.21
N THR A 61 6.85 5.61 13.45
CA THR A 61 8.06 5.61 14.27
C THR A 61 8.59 4.19 14.45
N ALA A 62 7.72 3.20 14.65
CA ALA A 62 8.13 1.80 14.77
C ALA A 62 8.82 1.29 13.48
N LEU A 63 8.26 1.60 12.30
CA LEU A 63 8.82 1.20 11.01
C LEU A 63 10.13 1.95 10.67
N ILE A 64 10.19 3.26 10.90
CA ILE A 64 11.39 4.08 10.67
C ILE A 64 12.52 3.65 11.63
N SER A 65 12.20 3.41 12.90
CA SER A 65 13.16 2.90 13.89
C SER A 65 13.72 1.53 13.51
N LEU A 66 12.88 0.68 12.90
CA LEU A 66 13.31 -0.60 12.39
C LEU A 66 14.29 -0.44 11.21
N ALA A 67 13.95 0.42 10.24
CA ALA A 67 14.83 0.73 9.10
C ALA A 67 16.17 1.34 9.55
N TRP A 68 16.12 2.27 10.52
CA TRP A 68 17.29 2.86 11.16
C TRP A 68 18.18 1.80 11.83
N SER A 69 17.58 0.91 12.61
CA SER A 69 18.29 -0.20 13.26
C SER A 69 18.95 -1.11 12.24
N GLY A 70 18.24 -1.45 11.15
CA GLY A 70 18.81 -2.27 10.07
C GLY A 70 19.99 -1.61 9.37
N TRP A 71 19.95 -0.29 9.20
CA TRP A 71 21.07 0.49 8.66
C TRP A 71 22.26 0.55 9.63
N LEU A 72 22.03 0.83 10.92
CA LEU A 72 23.09 0.89 11.93
C LEU A 72 23.83 -0.44 12.08
N TYR A 73 23.08 -1.53 12.24
CA TYR A 73 23.65 -2.86 12.41
C TYR A 73 24.39 -3.36 11.16
N SER A 74 24.14 -2.76 9.98
CA SER A 74 24.90 -3.06 8.77
C SER A 74 26.28 -2.39 8.71
N ARG A 75 26.58 -1.43 9.59
CA ARG A 75 27.77 -0.56 9.49
C ARG A 75 28.66 -0.51 10.74
N GLU A 76 28.09 -0.70 11.92
CA GLU A 76 28.79 -0.43 13.18
C GLU A 76 29.04 -1.66 14.06
N ASP A 77 29.95 -1.49 15.03
CA ASP A 77 30.19 -2.48 16.08
C ASP A 77 28.88 -2.76 16.85
N PRO A 78 28.48 -4.04 17.04
CA PRO A 78 27.23 -4.43 17.67
C PRO A 78 26.96 -3.83 19.06
N LYS A 79 27.98 -3.41 19.82
CA LYS A 79 27.78 -2.78 21.13
C LYS A 79 27.43 -1.29 21.06
N ARG A 80 27.99 -0.53 20.11
CA ARG A 80 27.69 0.92 19.94
C ARG A 80 26.35 1.13 19.25
N SER A 81 26.01 0.25 18.31
CA SER A 81 24.76 0.30 17.54
C SER A 81 23.49 0.10 18.39
N GLU A 82 23.58 -0.54 19.57
CA GLU A 82 22.43 -0.73 20.46
C GLU A 82 21.95 0.59 21.09
N LEU A 83 22.86 1.40 21.63
CA LEU A 83 22.51 2.72 22.16
C LEU A 83 22.06 3.69 21.06
N LEU A 84 22.72 3.64 19.89
CA LEU A 84 22.39 4.49 18.74
C LEU A 84 21.05 4.09 18.07
N SER A 85 20.58 2.85 18.26
CA SER A 85 19.27 2.42 17.73
C SER A 85 18.10 3.21 18.33
N LEU A 86 18.25 3.76 19.54
CA LEU A 86 17.25 4.63 20.18
C LEU A 86 17.03 5.95 19.44
N ALA A 87 17.99 6.40 18.62
CA ALA A 87 17.84 7.62 17.82
C ALA A 87 16.68 7.53 16.81
N GLY A 88 16.19 6.33 16.47
CA GLY A 88 14.99 6.15 15.66
C GLY A 88 13.75 6.84 16.24
N LEU A 89 13.67 7.01 17.57
CA LEU A 89 12.57 7.71 18.24
C LEU A 89 12.52 9.22 17.93
N ILE A 90 13.61 9.80 17.42
CA ILE A 90 13.64 11.21 16.99
C ILE A 90 12.60 11.47 15.88
N ALA A 91 12.22 10.44 15.11
CA ALA A 91 11.19 10.53 14.07
C ALA A 91 9.82 10.97 14.61
N ILE A 92 9.53 10.79 15.91
CA ILE A 92 8.26 11.21 16.52
C ILE A 92 7.99 12.70 16.30
N VAL A 93 9.01 13.56 16.48
CA VAL A 93 8.84 15.01 16.40
C VAL A 93 8.41 15.47 15.00
N PRO A 94 9.15 15.19 13.91
CA PRO A 94 8.71 15.59 12.57
C PRO A 94 7.41 14.92 12.15
N LEU A 95 7.20 13.63 12.49
CA LEU A 95 5.94 12.95 12.18
C LEU A 95 4.75 13.61 12.89
N PHE A 96 4.91 13.98 14.15
CA PHE A 96 3.87 14.69 14.89
C PHE A 96 3.58 16.04 14.24
N LEU A 97 4.59 16.82 13.84
CA LEU A 97 4.38 18.12 13.20
C LEU A 97 3.69 18.02 11.83
N LEU A 98 3.98 16.96 11.06
CA LEU A 98 3.46 16.75 9.69
C LEU A 98 2.07 16.12 9.67
N ILE A 99 1.77 15.19 10.59
CA ILE A 99 0.46 14.53 10.66
C ILE A 99 -0.47 15.39 11.49
N ARG A 100 -1.34 16.17 10.84
CA ARG A 100 -2.29 17.05 11.52
C ARG A 100 -3.73 16.65 11.18
N PRO A 101 -4.61 16.49 12.19
CA PRO A 101 -6.03 16.36 11.94
C PRO A 101 -6.60 17.71 11.50
N VAL A 102 -7.54 17.66 10.56
CA VAL A 102 -8.37 18.77 10.09
C VAL A 102 -9.82 18.34 10.30
N ASN A 103 -10.64 19.18 10.92
CA ASN A 103 -12.04 18.87 11.25
C ASN A 103 -12.21 17.51 11.98
N GLY A 104 -11.30 17.21 12.91
CA GLY A 104 -11.34 15.98 13.71
C GLY A 104 -10.93 14.69 12.99
N ARG A 105 -10.42 14.77 11.75
CA ARG A 105 -9.98 13.60 10.96
C ARG A 105 -8.62 13.84 10.32
N ILE A 106 -7.87 12.77 10.07
CA ILE A 106 -6.63 12.87 9.28
C ILE A 106 -7.01 12.99 7.80
N PRO A 107 -6.60 14.06 7.08
CA PRO A 107 -6.90 14.20 5.66
C PRO A 107 -6.39 13.01 4.84
N PHE A 108 -7.10 12.67 3.76
CA PHE A 108 -6.75 11.54 2.89
C PHE A 108 -5.33 11.65 2.31
N LEU A 109 -4.89 12.86 1.94
CA LEU A 109 -3.52 13.09 1.46
C LEU A 109 -2.48 12.82 2.56
N THR A 110 -2.75 13.24 3.80
CA THR A 110 -1.88 13.02 4.95
C THR A 110 -1.76 11.53 5.28
N SER A 111 -2.89 10.79 5.26
CA SER A 111 -2.88 9.34 5.49
C SER A 111 -2.17 8.60 4.34
N SER A 112 -2.35 9.03 3.09
CA SER A 112 -1.64 8.48 1.92
C SER A 112 -0.12 8.69 2.02
N ARG A 113 0.33 9.88 2.41
CA ARG A 113 1.75 10.19 2.68
C ARG A 113 2.31 9.36 3.83
N ALA A 114 1.52 9.15 4.89
CA ALA A 114 1.88 8.29 6.01
C ALA A 114 2.08 6.83 5.53
N MET A 115 1.13 6.27 4.78
CA MET A 115 1.23 4.92 4.21
C MET A 115 2.45 4.77 3.29
N ALA A 116 2.69 5.74 2.41
CA ALA A 116 3.87 5.77 1.53
C ALA A 116 5.18 5.79 2.34
N THR A 117 5.24 6.58 3.43
CA THR A 117 6.38 6.62 4.34
C THR A 117 6.64 5.25 4.99
N GLY A 118 5.59 4.57 5.45
CA GLY A 118 5.69 3.22 6.00
C GLY A 118 6.20 2.20 4.98
N ALA A 119 5.68 2.23 3.76
CA ALA A 119 6.12 1.36 2.67
C ALA A 119 7.60 1.60 2.31
N ILE A 120 8.00 2.87 2.18
CA ILE A 120 9.40 3.25 1.94
C ILE A 120 10.29 2.80 3.10
N ALA A 121 9.87 2.94 4.36
CA ALA A 121 10.65 2.48 5.51
C ALA A 121 10.92 0.97 5.46
N ILE A 122 9.94 0.15 5.07
CA ILE A 122 10.11 -1.29 4.89
C ILE A 122 11.08 -1.59 3.73
N ILE A 123 10.98 -0.86 2.61
CA ILE A 123 11.90 -1.02 1.48
C ILE A 123 13.32 -0.60 1.87
N VAL A 124 13.48 0.51 2.58
CA VAL A 124 14.78 0.99 3.08
C VAL A 124 15.38 0.00 4.07
N LEU A 125 14.59 -0.56 4.99
CA LEU A 125 15.02 -1.66 5.84
C LEU A 125 15.57 -2.81 5.00
N LEU A 126 14.81 -3.28 4.02
CA LEU A 126 15.21 -4.37 3.14
C LEU A 126 16.52 -4.07 2.39
N LEU A 127 16.66 -2.87 1.84
CA LEU A 127 17.86 -2.43 1.14
C LEU A 127 19.06 -2.28 2.08
N ALA A 128 18.84 -1.79 3.30
CA ALA A 128 19.86 -1.63 4.34
C ALA A 128 20.41 -2.98 4.77
N ILE A 129 19.52 -3.95 5.05
CA ILE A 129 19.97 -5.29 5.41
C ILE A 129 20.66 -5.94 4.22
N SER A 130 20.17 -5.80 2.98
CA SER A 130 20.70 -6.50 1.79
C SER A 130 22.06 -6.02 1.27
N ARG A 131 22.76 -5.14 1.98
CA ARG A 131 23.97 -4.46 1.51
C ARG A 131 25.28 -5.23 1.75
N SER A 132 25.25 -6.47 2.28
CA SER A 132 26.50 -7.23 2.48
C SER A 132 27.11 -7.68 1.14
N SER A 133 28.43 -7.92 1.12
CA SER A 133 29.23 -8.03 -0.12
C SER A 133 28.94 -9.25 -1.01
N GLU A 134 27.97 -10.11 -0.64
CA GLU A 134 27.64 -11.30 -1.41
C GLU A 134 26.51 -11.11 -2.43
N LYS A 135 26.75 -11.63 -3.63
CA LYS A 135 26.01 -11.41 -4.88
C LYS A 135 24.57 -11.97 -4.93
N THR A 136 24.06 -12.57 -3.85
CA THR A 136 22.71 -13.18 -3.72
C THR A 136 21.92 -12.71 -2.49
N ASP A 137 22.40 -11.66 -1.81
CA ASP A 137 21.91 -11.30 -0.48
C ASP A 137 20.49 -10.72 -0.48
N PHE A 138 20.12 -9.92 -1.49
CA PHE A 138 18.82 -9.25 -1.53
C PHE A 138 17.62 -10.22 -1.57
N ASN A 139 17.61 -11.17 -2.51
CA ASN A 139 16.48 -12.11 -2.67
C ASN A 139 16.29 -12.95 -1.40
N LYS A 140 17.39 -13.41 -0.79
CA LYS A 140 17.39 -14.17 0.47
C LYS A 140 16.87 -13.35 1.63
N ARG A 141 17.27 -12.08 1.76
CA ARG A 141 16.78 -11.20 2.82
C ARG A 141 15.33 -10.80 2.64
N PHE A 142 14.90 -10.59 1.40
CA PHE A 142 13.50 -10.38 1.06
C PHE A 142 12.65 -11.59 1.46
N PHE A 143 13.13 -12.79 1.15
CA PHE A 143 12.52 -14.05 1.59
C PHE A 143 12.46 -14.19 3.11
N MET A 144 13.57 -13.92 3.81
CA MET A 144 13.62 -13.98 5.28
C MET A 144 12.64 -13.00 5.94
N LEU A 145 12.51 -11.79 5.40
CA LEU A 145 11.56 -10.78 5.88
C LEU A 145 10.11 -11.27 5.73
N HIS A 146 9.76 -11.83 4.56
CA HIS A 146 8.43 -12.40 4.32
C HIS A 146 8.15 -13.60 5.21
N LYS A 147 9.12 -14.50 5.36
CA LYS A 147 9.00 -15.65 6.26
C LYS A 147 8.74 -15.20 7.70
N ALA A 148 9.49 -14.22 8.21
CA ALA A 148 9.28 -13.66 9.54
C ALA A 148 7.89 -13.03 9.68
N PHE A 149 7.43 -12.29 8.66
CA PHE A 149 6.10 -11.70 8.61
C PHE A 149 4.99 -12.74 8.69
N PHE A 150 5.01 -13.78 7.85
CA PHE A 150 3.97 -14.81 7.85
C PHE A 150 3.95 -15.66 9.12
N ILE A 151 5.13 -15.98 9.68
CA ILE A 151 5.22 -16.69 10.98
C ILE A 151 4.58 -15.82 12.08
N ALA A 152 4.92 -14.53 12.13
CA ALA A 152 4.37 -13.61 13.10
C ALA A 152 2.86 -13.37 12.92
N LEU A 153 2.39 -13.26 11.69
CA LEU A 153 0.96 -13.15 11.35
C LEU A 153 0.19 -14.38 11.82
N LEU A 154 0.71 -15.59 11.60
CA LEU A 154 0.10 -16.82 12.09
C LEU A 154 -0.01 -16.80 13.62
N TYR A 155 1.07 -16.46 14.32
CA TYR A 155 1.04 -16.35 15.79
C TYR A 155 0.05 -15.30 16.27
N MET A 156 0.01 -14.13 15.63
CA MET A 156 -0.95 -13.07 15.93
C MET A 156 -2.39 -13.55 15.78
N LEU A 157 -2.73 -14.19 14.65
CA LEU A 157 -4.09 -14.68 14.38
C LEU A 157 -4.51 -15.78 15.34
N VAL A 158 -3.61 -16.70 15.69
CA VAL A 158 -3.89 -17.77 16.66
C VAL A 158 -4.11 -17.19 18.07
N VAL A 159 -3.28 -16.25 18.50
CA VAL A 159 -3.43 -15.59 19.81
C VAL A 159 -4.71 -14.77 19.84
N MET A 160 -4.96 -13.93 18.82
CA MET A 160 -6.16 -13.11 18.71
C MET A 160 -7.42 -13.96 18.68
N GLY A 161 -7.46 -15.00 17.84
CA GLY A 161 -8.59 -15.91 17.73
C GLY A 161 -8.84 -16.70 19.01
N GLY A 162 -7.79 -17.24 19.63
CA GLY A 162 -7.90 -17.98 20.89
C GLY A 162 -8.38 -17.11 22.05
N LEU A 163 -7.88 -15.87 22.15
CA LEU A 163 -8.30 -14.93 23.18
C LEU A 163 -9.73 -14.44 22.97
N ASN A 164 -10.11 -14.05 21.75
CA ASN A 164 -11.47 -13.62 21.44
C ASN A 164 -12.48 -14.77 21.58
N PHE A 165 -12.11 -16.00 21.21
CA PHE A 165 -12.96 -17.18 21.45
C PHE A 165 -13.16 -17.44 22.94
N THR A 166 -12.10 -17.31 23.74
CA THR A 166 -12.20 -17.44 25.20
C THR A 166 -13.08 -16.34 25.80
N ALA A 167 -12.92 -15.09 25.33
CA ALA A 167 -13.76 -13.97 25.75
C ALA A 167 -15.24 -14.21 25.40
N ALA A 168 -15.54 -14.72 24.20
CA ALA A 168 -16.90 -15.07 23.80
C ALA A 168 -17.51 -16.19 24.64
N ALA A 169 -16.71 -17.19 25.03
CA ALA A 169 -17.15 -18.22 25.96
C ALA A 169 -17.47 -17.62 27.35
N VAL A 170 -16.64 -16.69 27.85
CA VAL A 170 -16.90 -15.98 29.11
C VAL A 170 -18.17 -15.13 29.01
N GLU A 171 -18.34 -14.35 27.93
CA GLU A 171 -19.53 -13.55 27.69
C GLU A 171 -20.79 -14.40 27.72
N THR A 172 -20.79 -15.49 26.96
CA THR A 172 -21.97 -16.32 26.76
C THR A 172 -22.31 -17.16 27.98
N LEU A 173 -21.30 -17.68 28.69
CA LEU A 173 -21.50 -18.70 29.73
C LEU A 173 -21.44 -18.13 31.15
N LEU A 174 -20.70 -17.04 31.38
CA LEU A 174 -20.39 -16.55 32.74
C LEU A 174 -20.83 -15.11 32.98
N TYR A 175 -20.73 -14.23 31.99
CA TYR A 175 -21.01 -12.81 32.15
C TYR A 175 -21.53 -12.16 30.86
N SER A 176 -22.85 -12.22 30.66
CA SER A 176 -23.51 -11.74 29.44
C SER A 176 -23.41 -10.23 29.22
N ASP A 177 -23.17 -9.45 30.27
CA ASP A 177 -23.09 -7.98 30.21
C ASP A 177 -21.65 -7.48 29.96
N MET A 178 -20.75 -8.34 29.48
CA MET A 178 -19.36 -7.96 29.22
C MET A 178 -19.27 -6.91 28.10
N SER A 179 -18.52 -5.82 28.34
CA SER A 179 -18.32 -4.78 27.32
C SER A 179 -17.57 -5.31 26.09
N SER A 180 -18.02 -4.88 24.91
CA SER A 180 -17.35 -5.13 23.63
C SER A 180 -15.90 -4.59 23.58
N ASP A 181 -15.56 -3.64 24.45
CA ASP A 181 -14.21 -3.08 24.57
C ASP A 181 -13.16 -4.14 24.91
N VAL A 182 -13.55 -5.20 25.65
CA VAL A 182 -12.67 -6.33 25.97
C VAL A 182 -12.08 -6.93 24.70
N TYR A 183 -12.89 -7.17 23.67
CA TYR A 183 -12.42 -7.68 22.38
C TYR A 183 -11.43 -6.73 21.69
N GLN A 184 -11.64 -5.42 21.81
CA GLN A 184 -10.75 -4.41 21.24
C GLN A 184 -9.39 -4.40 21.94
N TYR A 185 -9.36 -4.52 23.27
CA TYR A 185 -8.12 -4.66 24.04
C TYR A 185 -7.36 -5.94 23.66
N LEU A 186 -8.06 -7.09 23.59
CA LEU A 186 -7.47 -8.37 23.20
C LEU A 186 -6.87 -8.31 21.79
N THR A 187 -7.57 -7.66 20.86
CA THR A 187 -7.09 -7.45 19.49
C THR A 187 -5.85 -6.56 19.46
N THR A 188 -5.86 -5.45 20.20
CA THR A 188 -4.73 -4.49 20.29
C THR A 188 -3.45 -5.17 20.80
N TRP A 189 -3.55 -5.90 21.92
CA TRP A 189 -2.39 -6.57 22.51
C TRP A 189 -1.95 -7.80 21.71
N SER A 190 -2.88 -8.48 21.02
CA SER A 190 -2.53 -9.55 20.08
C SER A 190 -1.74 -8.99 18.88
N ALA A 191 -2.14 -7.86 18.33
CA ALA A 191 -1.42 -7.17 17.26
C ALA A 191 -0.01 -6.73 17.69
N PHE A 192 0.11 -6.17 18.91
CA PHE A 192 1.41 -5.86 19.52
C PHE A 192 2.30 -7.10 19.64
N LEU A 193 1.76 -8.23 20.14
CA LEU A 193 2.50 -9.48 20.22
C LEU A 193 2.91 -10.00 18.83
N GLY A 194 2.03 -9.87 17.83
CA GLY A 194 2.33 -10.14 16.43
C GLY A 194 3.55 -9.35 15.95
N PHE A 195 3.56 -8.04 16.17
CA PHE A 195 4.70 -7.19 15.83
C PHE A 195 5.97 -7.57 16.60
N ALA A 196 5.85 -7.89 17.90
CA ALA A 196 6.98 -8.35 18.71
C ALA A 196 7.56 -9.68 18.17
N PHE A 197 6.71 -10.63 17.77
CA PHE A 197 7.13 -11.87 17.14
C PHE A 197 7.75 -11.65 15.76
N PHE A 198 7.24 -10.70 14.98
CA PHE A 198 7.84 -10.32 13.71
C PHE A 198 9.29 -9.88 13.90
N LEU A 199 9.53 -8.93 14.80
CA LEU A 199 10.87 -8.44 15.14
C LEU A 199 11.77 -9.53 15.73
N GLY A 200 11.22 -10.42 16.54
CA GLY A 200 11.98 -11.50 17.17
C GLY A 200 12.44 -12.57 16.18
N ASN A 201 11.69 -12.76 15.09
CA ASN A 201 11.99 -13.69 14.00
C ASN A 201 12.84 -13.08 12.88
N LEU A 202 13.10 -11.77 12.90
CA LEU A 202 14.08 -11.18 11.99
C LEU A 202 15.47 -11.78 12.27
N PRO A 203 16.27 -12.04 11.22
CA PRO A 203 17.63 -12.50 11.38
C PRO A 203 18.42 -11.52 12.27
N ASP A 204 19.33 -12.04 13.09
CA ASP A 204 20.12 -11.22 13.99
C ASP A 204 21.06 -10.32 13.19
N LEU A 205 20.68 -9.04 13.05
CA LEU A 205 21.43 -8.07 12.28
C LEU A 205 22.74 -7.68 12.97
N LYS A 206 22.87 -7.92 14.29
CA LYS A 206 24.05 -7.57 15.10
C LYS A 206 25.24 -8.48 14.85
N ARG A 207 25.03 -9.69 14.34
CA ARG A 207 26.09 -10.67 14.10
C ARG A 207 26.22 -10.91 12.61
N SER A 208 27.40 -10.62 12.07
CA SER A 208 28.01 -11.48 11.07
C SER A 208 28.18 -12.87 11.69
N ALA A 209 27.09 -13.61 11.83
CA ALA A 209 27.16 -14.98 12.30
C ALA A 209 28.08 -15.74 11.33
N PRO A 210 28.94 -16.65 11.84
CA PRO A 210 29.78 -17.46 10.97
C PRO A 210 28.87 -18.13 9.92
N PHE A 211 29.39 -18.20 8.69
CA PHE A 211 28.74 -18.64 7.45
C PHE A 211 27.69 -19.76 7.64
N ASP A 212 27.92 -20.70 8.55
CA ASP A 212 27.09 -21.89 8.77
C ASP A 212 25.70 -21.65 9.38
N ALA A 213 25.51 -20.68 10.30
CA ALA A 213 24.18 -20.42 10.90
C ALA A 213 23.25 -19.62 9.98
N VAL A 214 23.87 -18.80 9.12
CA VAL A 214 23.21 -18.04 8.06
C VAL A 214 22.77 -18.99 6.95
N HIS A 215 23.58 -19.98 6.57
CA HIS A 215 23.23 -20.97 5.53
C HIS A 215 22.02 -21.86 5.88
N ILE A 216 21.80 -22.20 7.15
CA ILE A 216 20.65 -23.01 7.58
C ILE A 216 19.36 -22.17 7.60
N SER A 217 19.46 -20.88 7.94
CA SER A 217 18.31 -19.96 8.01
C SER A 217 17.95 -19.33 6.65
N GLN A 218 18.95 -19.19 5.76
CA GLN A 218 18.81 -18.69 4.38
C GLN A 218 18.34 -19.77 3.40
N LYS A 219 18.55 -21.05 3.69
CA LYS A 219 17.94 -22.11 2.88
C LYS A 219 16.43 -22.02 3.06
N GLN A 220 15.76 -21.72 1.95
CA GLN A 220 14.31 -21.85 1.84
C GLN A 220 13.94 -23.24 2.36
N PRO A 221 13.08 -23.35 3.39
CA PRO A 221 12.59 -24.64 3.83
C PRO A 221 12.01 -25.37 2.62
N ARG A 222 12.31 -26.66 2.45
CA ARG A 222 11.83 -27.45 1.29
C ARG A 222 10.33 -27.24 1.04
N PHE A 223 9.54 -27.09 2.11
CA PHE A 223 8.12 -26.74 2.03
C PHE A 223 7.83 -25.44 1.26
N ILE A 224 8.55 -24.35 1.52
CA ILE A 224 8.31 -23.06 0.85
C ILE A 224 8.84 -23.09 -0.59
N GLU A 225 9.93 -23.84 -0.84
CA GLU A 225 10.40 -24.08 -2.21
C GLU A 225 9.36 -24.84 -3.02
N VAL A 226 8.73 -25.85 -2.41
CA VAL A 226 7.64 -26.62 -3.02
C VAL A 226 6.42 -25.75 -3.25
N LEU A 227 6.01 -24.93 -2.27
CA LEU A 227 4.89 -24.01 -2.40
C LEU A 227 5.07 -23.06 -3.58
N PHE A 228 6.20 -22.36 -3.66
CA PHE A 228 6.41 -21.39 -4.74
C PHE A 228 6.58 -22.07 -6.09
N THR A 229 7.35 -23.16 -6.14
CA THR A 229 7.70 -23.80 -7.41
C THR A 229 6.58 -24.65 -7.98
N PHE A 230 5.91 -25.46 -7.16
CA PHE A 230 4.94 -26.46 -7.64
C PHE A 230 3.48 -26.06 -7.41
N VAL A 231 3.21 -25.02 -6.62
CA VAL A 231 1.84 -24.51 -6.42
C VAL A 231 1.68 -23.14 -7.07
N MET A 232 2.47 -22.15 -6.64
CA MET A 232 2.28 -20.77 -7.11
C MET A 232 2.63 -20.58 -8.58
N ILE A 233 3.78 -21.09 -9.06
CA ILE A 233 4.16 -20.93 -10.47
C ILE A 233 3.11 -21.55 -11.41
N PRO A 234 2.65 -22.81 -11.26
CA PRO A 234 1.60 -23.35 -12.11
C PRO A 234 0.32 -22.52 -12.10
N ILE A 235 -0.11 -22.03 -10.92
CA ILE A 235 -1.30 -21.17 -10.81
C ILE A 235 -1.10 -19.85 -11.57
N VAL A 236 0.04 -19.18 -11.40
CA VAL A 236 0.33 -17.91 -12.09
C VAL A 236 0.49 -18.12 -13.60
N LEU A 237 1.04 -19.25 -14.05
CA LEU A 237 1.10 -19.60 -15.47
C LEU A 237 -0.29 -19.89 -16.05
N ALA A 238 -1.14 -20.61 -15.32
CA ALA A 238 -2.54 -20.81 -15.71
C ALA A 238 -3.30 -19.48 -15.78
N LEU A 239 -3.12 -18.59 -14.80
CA LEU A 239 -3.65 -17.23 -14.84
C LEU A 239 -3.11 -16.46 -16.04
N SER A 240 -1.81 -16.57 -16.34
CA SER A 240 -1.22 -15.94 -17.53
C SER A 240 -1.90 -16.42 -18.82
N PHE A 241 -2.20 -17.71 -18.93
CA PHE A 241 -2.91 -18.26 -20.07
C PHE A 241 -4.34 -17.69 -20.19
N VAL A 242 -5.08 -17.64 -19.09
CA VAL A 242 -6.43 -17.03 -19.05
C VAL A 242 -6.38 -15.54 -19.43
N LEU A 243 -5.42 -14.79 -18.89
CA LEU A 243 -5.25 -13.37 -19.20
C LEU A 243 -4.83 -13.13 -20.65
N LEU A 244 -4.03 -14.02 -21.25
CA LEU A 244 -3.72 -13.96 -22.68
C LEU A 244 -4.96 -14.17 -23.55
N LEU A 245 -5.77 -15.18 -23.24
CA LEU A 245 -7.02 -15.43 -23.95
C LEU A 245 -7.99 -14.26 -23.80
N TRP A 246 -8.08 -13.69 -22.59
CA TRP A 246 -8.93 -12.54 -22.33
C TRP A 246 -8.44 -11.29 -23.06
N ALA A 247 -7.14 -11.00 -23.02
CA ALA A 247 -6.52 -9.91 -23.78
C ALA A 247 -6.78 -10.05 -25.29
N LEU A 248 -6.59 -11.25 -25.83
CA LEU A 248 -6.86 -11.53 -27.23
C LEU A 248 -8.34 -11.34 -27.58
N ARG A 249 -9.25 -11.84 -26.73
CA ARG A 249 -10.69 -11.65 -26.90
C ARG A 249 -11.04 -10.16 -26.95
N MET A 250 -10.53 -9.36 -26.01
CA MET A 250 -10.77 -7.91 -25.95
C MET A 250 -10.30 -7.19 -27.21
N LEU A 251 -9.13 -7.57 -27.74
CA LEU A 251 -8.59 -7.00 -28.98
C LEU A 251 -9.44 -7.38 -30.21
N ILE A 252 -9.95 -8.61 -30.28
CA ILE A 252 -10.78 -9.09 -31.40
C ILE A 252 -12.18 -8.47 -31.35
N SER A 253 -12.86 -8.53 -30.19
CA SER A 253 -14.23 -8.03 -30.05
C SER A 253 -14.29 -6.51 -30.04
N ARG A 254 -13.16 -5.83 -29.80
CA ARG A 254 -13.06 -4.38 -29.55
C ARG A 254 -13.96 -3.90 -28.40
N SER A 255 -14.45 -4.82 -27.57
CA SER A 255 -15.26 -4.55 -26.38
C SER A 255 -14.35 -4.55 -25.16
N TRP A 256 -14.23 -3.40 -24.50
CA TRP A 256 -13.35 -3.24 -23.34
C TRP A 256 -14.21 -3.27 -22.07
N PRO A 257 -13.79 -4.02 -21.05
CA PRO A 257 -14.44 -4.01 -19.75
C PRO A 257 -14.25 -2.66 -19.05
N ASP A 258 -14.90 -2.50 -17.90
CA ASP A 258 -14.63 -1.38 -17.00
C ASP A 258 -13.12 -1.23 -16.71
N PHE A 259 -12.65 0.02 -16.71
CA PHE A 259 -11.24 0.34 -16.55
C PHE A 259 -10.71 -0.11 -15.18
N ALA A 260 -11.47 0.10 -14.10
CA ALA A 260 -11.01 -0.25 -12.77
C ALA A 260 -10.87 -1.77 -12.62
N GLN A 261 -11.77 -2.56 -13.22
CA GLN A 261 -11.64 -4.01 -13.29
C GLN A 261 -10.38 -4.43 -14.07
N LEU A 262 -10.19 -3.88 -15.27
CA LEU A 262 -9.05 -4.19 -16.13
C LEU A 262 -7.71 -3.85 -15.45
N ALA A 263 -7.58 -2.61 -14.99
CA ALA A 263 -6.37 -2.12 -14.33
C ALA A 263 -6.08 -2.96 -13.09
N SER A 264 -7.09 -3.25 -12.25
CA SER A 264 -6.89 -4.04 -11.03
C SER A 264 -6.40 -5.46 -11.32
N ILE A 265 -6.92 -6.12 -12.35
CA ILE A 265 -6.51 -7.47 -12.75
C ILE A 265 -5.07 -7.47 -13.29
N PHE A 266 -4.75 -6.58 -14.22
CA PHE A 266 -3.42 -6.53 -14.83
C PHE A 266 -2.35 -6.01 -13.87
N SER A 267 -2.59 -4.89 -13.18
CA SER A 267 -1.70 -4.40 -12.11
C SER A 267 -1.48 -5.45 -11.02
N GLY A 268 -2.53 -6.17 -10.61
CA GLY A 268 -2.44 -7.27 -9.65
C GLY A 268 -1.55 -8.41 -10.14
N TYR A 269 -1.69 -8.82 -11.40
CA TYR A 269 -0.81 -9.81 -12.03
C TYR A 269 0.66 -9.32 -12.07
N ILE A 270 0.90 -8.06 -12.40
CA ILE A 270 2.23 -7.47 -12.47
C ILE A 270 2.91 -7.47 -11.11
N ILE A 271 2.22 -7.02 -10.06
CA ILE A 271 2.75 -7.01 -8.69
C ILE A 271 3.02 -8.45 -8.22
N LEU A 272 2.05 -9.36 -8.37
CA LEU A 272 2.16 -10.75 -7.93
C LEU A 272 3.28 -11.49 -8.66
N GLY A 273 3.37 -11.35 -9.98
CA GLY A 273 4.36 -12.02 -10.79
C GLY A 273 5.77 -11.47 -10.55
N THR A 274 5.91 -10.17 -10.31
CA THR A 274 7.20 -9.54 -9.92
C THR A 274 7.63 -10.06 -8.56
N TRP A 275 6.72 -10.07 -7.59
CA TRP A 275 6.97 -10.62 -6.26
C TRP A 275 7.40 -12.10 -6.32
N LEU A 276 6.67 -12.93 -7.08
CA LEU A 276 6.98 -14.36 -7.22
C LEU A 276 8.33 -14.58 -7.91
N THR A 277 8.65 -13.78 -8.92
CA THR A 277 9.94 -13.82 -9.63
C THR A 277 11.12 -13.56 -8.68
N ILE A 278 10.97 -12.61 -7.75
CA ILE A 278 11.96 -12.32 -6.71
C ILE A 278 12.00 -13.45 -5.66
N MET A 279 10.86 -14.03 -5.28
CA MET A 279 10.81 -15.16 -4.34
C MET A 279 11.53 -16.41 -4.85
N VAL A 280 11.40 -16.72 -6.15
CA VAL A 280 11.98 -17.94 -6.74
C VAL A 280 13.34 -17.69 -7.39
N ALA A 281 13.96 -16.52 -7.17
CA ALA A 281 15.18 -16.11 -7.86
C ALA A 281 16.34 -17.11 -7.68
N ASP A 282 16.50 -17.65 -6.47
CA ASP A 282 17.57 -18.59 -6.11
C ASP A 282 17.19 -20.07 -6.31
N SER A 283 15.96 -20.37 -6.74
CA SER A 283 15.56 -21.76 -6.99
C SER A 283 16.25 -22.31 -8.24
N ALA A 284 16.91 -23.47 -8.07
CA ALA A 284 17.58 -24.21 -9.13
C ALA A 284 16.63 -25.05 -9.99
N HIS A 285 15.36 -25.19 -9.57
CA HIS A 285 14.40 -26.05 -10.25
C HIS A 285 14.08 -25.55 -11.67
N GLY A 286 13.90 -26.49 -12.60
CA GLY A 286 13.64 -26.18 -14.02
C GLY A 286 12.39 -25.32 -14.24
N LEU A 287 11.32 -25.59 -13.49
CA LEU A 287 10.07 -24.83 -13.55
C LEU A 287 10.24 -23.37 -13.08
N ALA A 288 11.03 -23.14 -12.01
CA ALA A 288 11.36 -21.79 -11.56
C ALA A 288 12.20 -21.04 -12.60
N LYS A 289 13.17 -21.71 -13.22
CA LYS A 289 13.97 -21.13 -14.31
C LYS A 289 13.13 -20.80 -15.55
N PHE A 290 12.16 -21.64 -15.89
CA PHE A 290 11.22 -21.38 -16.96
C PHE A 290 10.36 -20.15 -16.66
N PHE A 291 9.73 -20.11 -15.48
CA PHE A 291 8.89 -18.99 -15.06
C PHE A 291 9.65 -17.66 -15.10
N ARG A 292 10.87 -17.59 -14.57
CA ARG A 292 11.70 -16.38 -14.59
C ARG A 292 12.02 -15.86 -16.00
N ARG A 293 11.96 -16.73 -17.03
CA ARG A 293 12.15 -16.35 -18.43
C ARG A 293 10.82 -15.98 -19.11
N ALA A 294 9.75 -16.71 -18.80
CA ALA A 294 8.44 -16.48 -19.38
C ALA A 294 7.76 -15.22 -18.83
N TYR A 295 7.83 -15.01 -17.51
CA TYR A 295 7.12 -13.93 -16.82
C TYR A 295 7.45 -12.53 -17.37
N PRO A 296 8.72 -12.12 -17.57
CA PRO A 296 8.99 -10.77 -18.05
C PRO A 296 8.42 -10.49 -19.44
N VAL A 297 8.36 -11.51 -20.31
CA VAL A 297 7.75 -11.40 -21.65
C VAL A 297 6.23 -11.27 -21.52
N LEU A 298 5.60 -12.11 -20.70
CA LEU A 298 4.15 -12.05 -20.43
C LEU A 298 3.76 -10.72 -19.79
N ALA A 299 4.56 -10.22 -18.84
CA ALA A 299 4.37 -8.94 -18.20
C ALA A 299 4.37 -7.80 -19.23
N ILE A 300 5.31 -7.77 -20.18
CA ILE A 300 5.33 -6.74 -21.24
C ILE A 300 4.05 -6.78 -22.10
N ILE A 301 3.57 -7.97 -22.45
CA ILE A 301 2.33 -8.12 -23.23
C ILE A 301 1.16 -7.51 -22.45
N PHE A 302 1.03 -7.85 -21.17
CA PHE A 302 -0.06 -7.35 -20.33
C PHE A 302 0.06 -5.86 -20.02
N LEU A 303 1.26 -5.36 -19.78
CA LEU A 303 1.55 -3.93 -19.62
C LEU A 303 1.19 -3.15 -20.89
N ALA A 304 1.38 -3.71 -22.08
CA ALA A 304 0.96 -3.05 -23.32
C ALA A 304 -0.57 -2.91 -23.40
N VAL A 305 -1.32 -3.94 -22.98
CA VAL A 305 -2.79 -3.89 -22.92
C VAL A 305 -3.26 -2.88 -21.87
N GLU A 306 -2.64 -2.90 -20.68
CA GLU A 306 -2.93 -1.96 -19.60
C GLU A 306 -2.62 -0.51 -20.00
N ALA A 307 -1.50 -0.28 -20.69
CA ALA A 307 -1.14 1.04 -21.21
C ALA A 307 -2.21 1.58 -22.16
N VAL A 308 -2.70 0.77 -23.11
CA VAL A 308 -3.78 1.17 -24.02
C VAL A 308 -5.05 1.53 -23.26
N ALA A 309 -5.41 0.75 -22.23
CA ALA A 309 -6.57 1.03 -21.40
C ALA A 309 -6.40 2.35 -20.62
N ILE A 310 -5.21 2.60 -20.04
CA ILE A 310 -4.89 3.85 -19.34
C ILE A 310 -5.00 5.04 -20.30
N PHE A 311 -4.42 4.96 -21.50
CA PHE A 311 -4.50 6.06 -22.47
C PHE A 311 -5.93 6.41 -22.86
N ARG A 312 -6.78 5.41 -23.11
CA ARG A 312 -8.19 5.63 -23.43
C ARG A 312 -8.96 6.25 -22.27
N GLN A 313 -8.66 5.82 -21.05
CA GLN A 313 -9.31 6.33 -19.86
C GLN A 313 -8.89 7.79 -19.57
N ILE A 314 -7.60 8.11 -19.75
CA ILE A 314 -7.09 9.48 -19.60
C ILE A 314 -7.67 10.41 -20.68
N ASP A 315 -7.82 9.94 -21.91
CA ASP A 315 -8.45 10.71 -22.99
C ASP A 315 -9.91 11.06 -22.64
N ARG A 316 -10.67 10.07 -22.13
CA ARG A 316 -12.09 10.23 -21.80
C ARG A 316 -12.36 10.98 -20.50
N PHE A 317 -11.62 10.69 -19.43
CA PHE A 317 -11.90 11.17 -18.07
C PHE A 317 -10.77 11.99 -17.44
N GLY A 318 -9.67 12.21 -18.16
CA GLY A 318 -8.48 12.83 -17.61
C GLY A 318 -7.79 11.93 -16.60
N ILE A 319 -6.80 12.47 -15.90
CA ILE A 319 -6.08 11.72 -14.88
C ILE A 319 -6.87 11.83 -13.57
N ARG A 320 -7.43 10.72 -13.09
CA ARG A 320 -7.95 10.57 -11.72
C ARG A 320 -7.08 9.59 -10.93
N GLY A 321 -7.46 9.35 -9.67
CA GLY A 321 -6.66 8.56 -8.74
C GLY A 321 -6.37 7.13 -9.23
N GLY A 322 -7.35 6.49 -9.89
CA GLY A 322 -7.21 5.15 -10.43
C GLY A 322 -6.25 5.08 -11.62
N GLU A 323 -6.38 6.01 -12.56
CA GLU A 323 -5.54 6.14 -13.74
C GLU A 323 -4.09 6.46 -13.34
N TYR A 324 -3.91 7.35 -12.36
CA TYR A 324 -2.58 7.66 -11.80
C TYR A 324 -1.95 6.42 -11.15
N ALA A 325 -2.69 5.71 -10.29
CA ALA A 325 -2.19 4.52 -9.61
C ALA A 325 -1.81 3.42 -10.61
N ALA A 326 -2.65 3.18 -11.62
CA ALA A 326 -2.38 2.22 -12.69
C ALA A 326 -1.13 2.62 -13.50
N ALA A 327 -0.94 3.90 -13.81
CA ALA A 327 0.26 4.40 -14.49
C ALA A 327 1.53 4.19 -13.65
N VAL A 328 1.47 4.38 -12.33
CA VAL A 328 2.60 4.09 -11.43
C VAL A 328 2.95 2.60 -11.43
N VAL A 329 1.95 1.72 -11.35
CA VAL A 329 2.17 0.27 -11.44
C VAL A 329 2.70 -0.14 -12.81
N LEU A 330 2.22 0.49 -13.89
CA LEU A 330 2.70 0.30 -15.25
C LEU A 330 4.20 0.62 -15.33
N LEU A 331 4.62 1.78 -14.84
CA LEU A 331 6.03 2.20 -14.82
C LEU A 331 6.91 1.25 -13.99
N PHE A 332 6.42 0.82 -12.83
CA PHE A 332 7.08 -0.18 -11.99
C PHE A 332 7.22 -1.52 -12.73
N GLY A 333 6.16 -1.98 -13.38
CA GLY A 333 6.09 -3.23 -14.12
C GLY A 333 7.03 -3.24 -15.32
N ILE A 334 7.01 -2.18 -16.14
CA ILE A 334 7.91 -2.04 -17.29
C ILE A 334 9.36 -2.09 -16.81
N SER A 335 9.70 -1.28 -15.79
CA SER A 335 11.05 -1.25 -15.24
C SER A 335 11.49 -2.63 -14.73
N SER A 336 10.62 -3.31 -13.97
CA SER A 336 10.89 -4.64 -13.42
C SER A 336 11.05 -5.70 -14.51
N ALA A 337 10.17 -5.72 -15.51
CA ALA A 337 10.26 -6.64 -16.64
C ALA A 337 11.55 -6.43 -17.45
N VAL A 338 11.92 -5.18 -17.72
CA VAL A 338 13.17 -4.82 -18.40
C VAL A 338 14.38 -5.29 -17.58
N TYR A 339 14.39 -5.06 -16.26
CA TYR A 339 15.46 -5.56 -15.40
C TYR A 339 15.57 -7.09 -15.45
N PHE A 340 14.45 -7.81 -15.41
CA PHE A 340 14.45 -9.28 -15.44
C PHE A 340 14.85 -9.86 -16.81
N LEU A 341 14.62 -9.15 -17.92
CA LEU A 341 15.07 -9.56 -19.25
C LEU A 341 16.57 -9.32 -19.48
N ILE A 342 17.06 -8.14 -19.11
CA ILE A 342 18.40 -7.68 -19.49
C ILE A 342 19.45 -8.07 -18.46
N LYS A 343 19.11 -8.04 -17.17
CA LYS A 343 20.10 -8.14 -16.10
C LYS A 343 20.09 -9.53 -15.47
N PRO A 344 21.24 -10.00 -14.95
CA PRO A 344 21.25 -11.21 -14.14
C PRO A 344 20.33 -11.01 -12.93
N ILE A 345 19.75 -12.11 -12.45
CA ILE A 345 18.90 -12.25 -11.23
C ILE A 345 19.44 -11.48 -9.98
N ARG A 346 20.72 -11.13 -10.01
CA ARG A 346 21.49 -10.40 -8.99
C ARG A 346 21.11 -8.93 -8.84
N LEU A 347 20.40 -8.33 -9.80
CA LEU A 347 19.97 -6.92 -9.74
C LEU A 347 18.51 -6.72 -9.32
N ASN A 348 17.87 -7.72 -8.73
CA ASN A 348 16.49 -7.60 -8.22
C ASN A 348 16.31 -6.48 -7.18
N HIS A 349 17.36 -6.01 -6.51
CA HIS A 349 17.28 -4.84 -5.64
C HIS A 349 16.90 -3.54 -6.39
N LEU A 350 17.09 -3.49 -7.72
CA LEU A 350 16.67 -2.35 -8.54
C LEU A 350 15.15 -2.22 -8.62
N SER A 351 14.39 -3.32 -8.57
CA SER A 351 12.93 -3.24 -8.50
C SER A 351 12.48 -2.63 -7.17
N ALA A 352 13.14 -2.96 -6.07
CA ALA A 352 12.88 -2.32 -4.77
C ALA A 352 13.21 -0.82 -4.78
N TRP A 353 14.34 -0.41 -5.35
CA TRP A 353 14.65 1.02 -5.53
C TRP A 353 13.61 1.72 -6.41
N THR A 354 13.21 1.10 -7.52
CA THR A 354 12.20 1.65 -8.42
C THR A 354 10.86 1.81 -7.70
N ALA A 355 10.44 0.81 -6.91
CA ALA A 355 9.24 0.90 -6.08
C ALA A 355 9.35 2.06 -5.07
N ALA A 356 10.49 2.20 -4.37
CA ALA A 356 10.67 3.28 -3.38
C ALA A 356 10.58 4.66 -4.03
N VAL A 357 11.23 4.85 -5.19
CA VAL A 357 11.23 6.10 -5.94
C VAL A 357 9.83 6.43 -6.46
N LEU A 358 9.13 5.45 -7.04
CA LEU A 358 7.77 5.65 -7.55
C LEU A 358 6.77 5.94 -6.44
N ILE A 359 6.86 5.27 -5.30
CA ILE A 359 6.03 5.56 -4.11
C ILE A 359 6.30 6.98 -3.61
N LEU A 360 7.57 7.40 -3.57
CA LEU A 360 7.94 8.76 -3.16
C LEU A 360 7.35 9.80 -4.11
N ILE A 361 7.58 9.65 -5.42
CA ILE A 361 7.03 10.54 -6.45
C ILE A 361 5.51 10.60 -6.37
N SER A 362 4.86 9.47 -6.04
CA SER A 362 3.39 9.40 -5.93
C SER A 362 2.78 10.27 -4.85
N VAL A 363 3.57 10.75 -3.87
CA VAL A 363 3.05 11.55 -2.74
C VAL A 363 3.74 12.90 -2.56
N LEU A 364 4.77 13.19 -3.37
CA LEU A 364 5.45 14.48 -3.39
C LEU A 364 4.54 15.59 -3.93
N PRO A 365 4.77 16.85 -3.54
CA PRO A 365 4.17 17.98 -4.23
C PRO A 365 4.48 17.95 -5.73
N LEU A 366 3.57 18.52 -6.54
CA LEU A 366 3.61 18.67 -8.01
C LEU A 366 3.49 17.38 -8.80
N THR A 367 4.11 16.30 -8.34
CA THR A 367 4.21 15.02 -9.05
C THR A 367 3.29 13.95 -8.48
N GLY A 368 2.87 14.09 -7.23
CA GLY A 368 2.04 13.12 -6.54
C GLY A 368 0.61 13.10 -7.06
N PHE A 369 -0.08 12.00 -6.76
CA PHE A 369 -1.42 11.73 -7.29
C PHE A 369 -2.37 12.91 -7.04
N SER A 370 -2.30 13.54 -5.86
CA SER A 370 -3.24 14.59 -5.48
C SER A 370 -3.09 15.87 -6.29
N ASP A 371 -1.87 16.27 -6.65
CA ASP A 371 -1.64 17.49 -7.45
C ASP A 371 -1.87 17.23 -8.93
N VAL A 372 -1.43 16.07 -9.43
CA VAL A 372 -1.60 15.70 -10.84
C VAL A 372 -3.08 15.54 -11.18
N THR A 373 -3.87 14.87 -10.32
CA THR A 373 -5.30 14.70 -10.58
C THR A 373 -6.06 16.01 -10.39
N LEU A 374 -5.72 16.83 -9.38
CA LEU A 374 -6.31 18.16 -9.21
C LEU A 374 -6.11 19.02 -10.47
N ASN A 375 -4.86 19.16 -10.93
CA ASN A 375 -4.53 19.98 -12.09
C ASN A 375 -5.18 19.44 -13.38
N SER A 376 -5.19 18.11 -13.56
CA SER A 376 -5.82 17.50 -14.73
C SER A 376 -7.33 17.77 -14.76
N GLN A 377 -8.03 17.65 -13.63
CA GLN A 377 -9.47 17.85 -13.58
C GLN A 377 -9.85 19.34 -13.67
N LEU A 378 -9.09 20.23 -13.01
CA LEU A 378 -9.29 21.68 -13.14
C LEU A 378 -9.06 22.17 -14.57
N SER A 379 -7.99 21.72 -15.23
CA SER A 379 -7.70 22.13 -16.61
C SER A 379 -8.81 21.72 -17.57
N ARG A 380 -9.33 20.49 -17.44
CA ARG A 380 -10.42 19.99 -18.30
C ARG A 380 -11.73 20.71 -18.02
N LEU A 381 -12.05 20.93 -16.75
CA LEU A 381 -13.24 21.68 -16.36
C LEU A 381 -13.20 23.11 -16.90
N ASN A 382 -12.06 23.80 -16.77
CA ASN A 382 -11.85 25.13 -17.32
C ASN A 382 -12.05 25.16 -18.83
N GLU A 383 -11.40 24.26 -19.56
CA GLU A 383 -11.48 24.20 -21.02
C GLU A 383 -12.92 24.04 -21.50
N VAL A 384 -13.70 23.15 -20.85
CA VAL A 384 -15.11 22.93 -21.22
C VAL A 384 -15.98 24.14 -20.85
N LEU A 385 -15.79 24.71 -19.66
CA LEU A 385 -16.57 25.89 -19.24
C LEU A 385 -16.26 27.11 -20.11
N GLU A 386 -15.00 27.35 -20.48
CA GLU A 386 -14.61 28.42 -21.39
C GLU A 386 -15.17 28.21 -22.80
N ARG A 387 -15.13 26.98 -23.31
CA ARG A 387 -15.69 26.63 -24.63
C ARG A 387 -17.18 26.96 -24.73
N TYR A 388 -17.94 26.78 -23.66
CA TYR A 388 -19.36 27.14 -23.60
C TYR A 388 -19.63 28.57 -23.12
N GLY A 389 -18.58 29.37 -22.87
CA GLY A 389 -18.70 30.74 -22.35
C GLY A 389 -19.24 30.81 -20.93
N MET A 390 -19.25 29.68 -20.22
CA MET A 390 -19.71 29.53 -18.84
C MET A 390 -18.66 30.04 -17.84
N LEU A 391 -17.38 30.04 -18.19
CA LEU A 391 -16.33 30.68 -17.39
C LEU A 391 -15.86 31.95 -18.11
N GLN A 392 -16.02 33.10 -17.46
CA GLN A 392 -15.55 34.40 -17.97
C GLN A 392 -14.75 35.10 -16.89
N GLY A 393 -13.41 35.08 -17.01
CA GLY A 393 -12.53 35.51 -15.92
C GLY A 393 -12.70 34.59 -14.70
N ASP A 394 -12.89 35.18 -13.52
CA ASP A 394 -13.05 34.44 -12.26
C ASP A 394 -14.52 34.22 -11.88
N THR A 395 -15.42 34.04 -12.85
CA THR A 395 -16.85 33.85 -12.54
C THR A 395 -17.51 32.83 -13.44
N ILE A 396 -18.20 31.85 -12.81
CA ILE A 396 -19.08 30.93 -13.51
C ILE A 396 -20.42 31.62 -13.79
N LYS A 397 -20.90 31.49 -15.03
CA LYS A 397 -22.26 31.82 -15.46
C LYS A 397 -22.98 30.54 -15.87
N PRO A 398 -24.27 30.38 -15.52
CA PRO A 398 -25.08 29.28 -16.00
C PRO A 398 -25.08 29.22 -17.54
N ALA A 399 -25.17 28.00 -18.10
CA ALA A 399 -25.21 27.80 -19.53
C ALA A 399 -26.31 28.65 -20.21
N ASP A 400 -25.95 29.32 -21.31
CA ASP A 400 -26.92 30.01 -22.15
C ASP A 400 -27.87 28.98 -22.77
N LYS A 401 -29.18 29.29 -22.80
CA LYS A 401 -30.19 28.47 -23.46
C LYS A 401 -29.87 28.20 -24.93
N ASN A 402 -29.14 29.12 -25.57
CA ASN A 402 -28.72 28.99 -26.97
C ASN A 402 -27.40 28.21 -27.15
N ASN A 403 -26.67 27.92 -26.07
CA ASN A 403 -25.36 27.25 -26.11
C ASN A 403 -25.21 26.27 -24.93
N ILE A 404 -26.19 25.39 -24.77
CA ILE A 404 -26.18 24.36 -23.70
C ILE A 404 -25.09 23.33 -24.01
N PRO A 405 -24.26 22.93 -23.01
CA PRO A 405 -23.24 21.90 -23.20
C PRO A 405 -23.80 20.61 -23.80
N ALA A 406 -23.03 19.98 -24.69
CA ALA A 406 -23.37 18.67 -25.22
C ALA A 406 -23.47 17.65 -24.08
N LYS A 407 -24.19 16.54 -24.29
CA LYS A 407 -24.40 15.54 -23.23
C LYS A 407 -23.09 15.03 -22.62
N GLU A 408 -22.11 14.73 -23.46
CA GLU A 408 -20.77 14.28 -23.06
C GLU A 408 -20.06 15.33 -22.19
N ASP A 409 -20.23 16.61 -22.49
CA ASP A 409 -19.65 17.71 -21.74
C ASP A 409 -20.38 17.99 -20.43
N GLN A 410 -21.70 17.78 -20.39
CA GLN A 410 -22.48 17.81 -19.15
C GLN A 410 -21.98 16.73 -18.19
N VAL A 411 -21.76 15.51 -18.69
CA VAL A 411 -21.18 14.41 -17.90
C VAL A 411 -19.78 14.78 -17.42
N LEU A 412 -18.92 15.32 -18.29
CA LEU A 412 -17.57 15.76 -17.92
C LEU A 412 -17.61 16.81 -16.79
N ILE A 413 -18.44 17.84 -16.92
CA ILE A 413 -18.57 18.88 -15.89
C ILE A 413 -19.05 18.26 -14.57
N THR A 414 -20.10 17.43 -14.60
CA THR A 414 -20.63 16.76 -13.41
C THR A 414 -19.57 15.90 -12.72
N GLU A 415 -18.85 15.06 -13.48
CA GLU A 415 -17.81 14.17 -12.94
C GLU A 415 -16.60 14.95 -12.41
N ALA A 416 -16.13 15.97 -13.13
CA ALA A 416 -14.99 16.77 -12.71
C ALA A 416 -15.31 17.54 -11.41
N VAL A 417 -16.47 18.17 -11.34
CA VAL A 417 -16.93 18.86 -10.12
C VAL A 417 -17.06 17.87 -8.97
N SER A 418 -17.67 16.71 -9.19
CA SER A 418 -17.81 15.69 -8.16
C SER A 418 -16.46 15.19 -7.64
N TYR A 419 -15.52 14.91 -8.55
CA TYR A 419 -14.17 14.46 -8.20
C TYR A 419 -13.41 15.53 -7.40
N LEU A 420 -13.41 16.78 -7.87
CA LEU A 420 -12.73 17.90 -7.22
C LEU A 420 -13.28 18.16 -5.81
N THR A 421 -14.61 18.12 -5.66
CA THR A 421 -15.31 18.26 -4.37
C THR A 421 -14.87 17.17 -3.39
N GLY A 422 -14.62 15.94 -3.88
CA GLY A 422 -14.16 14.81 -3.08
C GLY A 422 -12.67 14.83 -2.69
N LEU A 423 -11.87 15.78 -3.17
CA LEU A 423 -10.45 15.89 -2.81
C LEU A 423 -10.21 16.58 -1.45
N ASP A 424 -11.22 17.24 -0.87
CA ASP A 424 -11.12 18.02 0.38
C ASP A 424 -10.00 19.10 0.34
N ARG A 425 -9.77 19.71 -0.83
CA ARG A 425 -8.71 20.74 -1.07
C ARG A 425 -9.27 22.10 -1.47
N TYR A 426 -10.40 22.52 -0.89
CA TYR A 426 -11.08 23.77 -1.25
C TYR A 426 -10.19 25.02 -1.15
N GLU A 427 -9.27 25.07 -0.18
CA GLU A 427 -8.33 26.20 -0.01
C GLU A 427 -7.38 26.39 -1.20
N GLU A 428 -7.18 25.35 -2.00
CA GLU A 428 -6.28 25.35 -3.16
C GLU A 428 -7.05 25.44 -4.49
N MET A 429 -8.38 25.50 -4.43
CA MET A 429 -9.22 25.64 -5.62
C MET A 429 -9.24 27.10 -6.11
N PRO A 430 -9.39 27.31 -7.43
CA PRO A 430 -9.58 28.64 -7.98
C PRO A 430 -10.79 29.37 -7.37
N THR A 431 -10.73 30.70 -7.31
CA THR A 431 -11.78 31.57 -6.74
C THR A 431 -13.14 31.38 -7.39
N TRP A 432 -13.17 31.03 -8.68
CA TRP A 432 -14.39 30.77 -9.43
C TRP A 432 -15.02 29.41 -9.10
N PHE A 433 -14.26 28.46 -8.53
CA PHE A 433 -14.80 27.14 -8.19
C PHE A 433 -15.74 27.29 -6.99
N PRO A 434 -16.96 26.72 -7.03
CA PRO A 434 -17.94 26.98 -5.99
C PRO A 434 -17.42 26.43 -4.64
N GLN A 435 -17.33 27.28 -3.62
CA GLN A 435 -16.72 26.91 -2.33
C GLN A 435 -17.72 26.37 -1.28
N GLU A 436 -18.90 25.92 -1.69
CA GLU A 436 -19.96 25.53 -0.75
C GLU A 436 -20.09 24.02 -0.55
N GLU A 437 -20.39 23.59 0.69
CA GLU A 437 -20.83 22.22 1.00
C GLU A 437 -22.10 21.79 0.23
N ARG A 438 -22.77 22.73 -0.46
CA ARG A 438 -24.00 22.54 -1.23
C ARG A 438 -23.81 22.50 -2.75
N ILE A 439 -22.59 22.35 -3.26
CA ILE A 439 -22.30 22.22 -4.71
C ILE A 439 -23.28 21.28 -5.43
N TYR A 440 -23.63 20.15 -4.82
CA TYR A 440 -24.57 19.20 -5.42
C TYR A 440 -26.03 19.68 -5.41
N GLN A 441 -26.45 20.43 -4.40
CA GLN A 441 -27.83 20.97 -4.29
C GLN A 441 -28.03 22.18 -5.22
N ASP A 442 -26.99 22.98 -5.41
CA ASP A 442 -27.03 24.18 -6.24
C ASP A 442 -26.39 23.97 -7.62
N PHE A 443 -26.05 22.72 -7.99
CA PHE A 443 -25.40 22.39 -9.26
C PHE A 443 -26.17 22.95 -10.46
N ALA A 444 -27.48 22.67 -10.53
CA ALA A 444 -28.32 23.14 -11.63
C ALA A 444 -28.41 24.67 -11.69
N LYS A 445 -28.37 25.35 -10.54
CA LYS A 445 -28.37 26.82 -10.49
C LYS A 445 -27.03 27.40 -10.96
N THR A 446 -25.92 26.76 -10.61
CA THR A 446 -24.56 27.21 -10.93
C THR A 446 -24.22 26.98 -12.40
N PHE A 447 -24.51 25.78 -12.92
CA PHE A 447 -24.11 25.38 -14.26
C PHE A 447 -25.24 25.48 -15.30
N GLY A 448 -26.50 25.63 -14.88
CA GLY A 448 -27.64 25.81 -15.79
C GLY A 448 -28.21 24.50 -16.37
N PHE A 449 -27.80 23.34 -15.87
CA PHE A 449 -28.32 22.03 -16.26
C PHE A 449 -28.23 21.01 -15.10
N GLU A 450 -29.05 19.97 -15.13
CA GLU A 450 -29.05 18.90 -14.12
C GLU A 450 -27.83 17.98 -14.24
N GLN A 451 -27.38 17.42 -13.11
CA GLN A 451 -26.26 16.47 -13.08
C GLN A 451 -26.51 15.29 -14.03
N ARG A 452 -25.49 14.91 -14.81
CA ARG A 452 -25.55 13.74 -15.69
C ARG A 452 -24.38 12.80 -15.44
N TRP A 453 -24.65 11.51 -15.47
CA TRP A 453 -23.66 10.44 -15.25
C TRP A 453 -23.66 9.48 -16.44
N ASP A 454 -22.49 8.96 -16.80
CA ASP A 454 -22.32 8.01 -17.91
C ASP A 454 -23.18 6.73 -17.74
N TYR A 455 -23.46 6.32 -16.50
CA TYR A 455 -24.25 5.13 -16.17
C TYR A 455 -25.76 5.24 -16.46
N GLN A 456 -26.31 6.44 -16.70
CA GLN A 456 -27.76 6.62 -16.83
C GLN A 456 -28.34 6.26 -18.20
N ASP A 457 -27.53 5.83 -19.17
CA ASP A 457 -27.98 5.58 -20.55
C ASP A 457 -27.75 4.18 -21.09
N GLU A 458 -27.06 3.28 -20.38
CA GLU A 458 -26.88 1.90 -20.85
C GLU A 458 -28.09 0.98 -20.55
N ASP A 459 -29.00 1.36 -19.64
CA ASP A 459 -30.06 0.46 -19.12
C ASP A 459 -31.51 0.79 -19.54
N ILE A 460 -31.75 1.61 -20.57
CA ILE A 460 -33.14 1.89 -21.04
C ILE A 460 -33.51 1.15 -22.34
N PHE A 461 -32.56 0.50 -23.03
CA PHE A 461 -32.88 -0.32 -24.22
C PHE A 461 -32.06 -1.61 -24.34
N SER A 462 -32.23 -2.52 -23.38
CA SER A 462 -32.03 -3.96 -23.66
C SER A 462 -32.88 -4.83 -22.73
N THR A 463 -34.17 -4.93 -23.05
CA THR A 463 -34.99 -6.11 -22.69
C THR A 463 -34.72 -7.26 -23.64
#